data_AF-A0A817PE88-F1
#
_entry.id   AF-A0A817PE88-F1
#
_cell.length_a   1.000
_cell.length_b   1.000
_cell.length_c   1.000
_cell.angle_alpha   90.00
_cell.angle_beta   90.00
_cell.angle_gamma   90.00
#
_symmetry.space_group_name_H-M   'P 1'
#
loop_
_entity.id
_entity.type
_entity.pdbx_description
1 polymer ?
#
loop_
_entity_poly.entity_id
_entity_poly.type
_entity_poly.pdbx_seq_one_letter_code
_entity_poly.pdbx_strand_id
1 'polypeptide(L)'
;MISVERIDEYARLPQEEDNGGSKRLIRTPTDWPDRGTIEFRDYSLRYRSNLEPTLKHINVAIKPWEKVGIIGRTGAGKSSLFQGLLRLVDRSTVDGEILIDNIDISRITLSHLRSHISVIPQQFVLFAGTLRSNIDPLDLYSDEQCWTALEAVQLKAMASNHPAGLLMPVAESGSNLSVGQCQLICVCRAIIRPNSILLIDEATSNIDNESDRKLQLIIADVAKNRTVLTIAHRLNTVANSDRLLALDSGMVVDYDVPNKLTNSIQTDVVVTLWGIGSVGILTEYAAVEFGKQRTYATGLAPQPYSLTVGNFNNDSYIDIAVVNSGSDSLNVLLNSGNGTFEMQINYPIGADSYPRYILADDINKDNYVDLVIATSKNNSISLLMGHGNGNFDIPQVYSTGKDSYPLAIAIGDVNNDNRSDLIIANAGIDGIGILLRFDYTTFQRQKTYSSENTRRPHYIITSDFNNDKYLDIAITYSLSDNIGILLGCGNGNFTTMLRYSTGYGSYPIAVVLTDMNNDNQTDIIVTNYAANAIGILFGRSNLNFDTIVNYPIEKGANPVSLAVGDFDNDGQTDIAVVNVDSDSISIVLGYENGSFLSQLTYSTGYQSAPSGITVGDFN
;
A
#
# COMPACT_ATOMS: atom_id res chain seq x y z
N MET A 1 57.89 0.64 -20.01
CA MET A 1 58.00 1.89 -19.24
C MET A 1 56.62 2.36 -18.79
N ILE A 2 55.67 2.60 -19.71
CA ILE A 2 54.27 2.98 -19.40
C ILE A 2 53.57 2.00 -18.42
N SER A 3 53.76 0.69 -18.57
CA SER A 3 53.14 -0.29 -17.67
C SER A 3 53.68 -0.21 -16.22
N VAL A 4 54.94 0.15 -16.05
CA VAL A 4 55.56 0.29 -14.71
C VAL A 4 55.11 1.61 -14.07
N GLU A 5 54.99 2.67 -14.87
CA GLU A 5 54.49 3.97 -14.43
C GLU A 5 53.03 3.88 -13.95
N ARG A 6 52.17 3.12 -14.65
CA ARG A 6 50.80 2.85 -14.19
C ARG A 6 50.74 2.08 -12.87
N ILE A 7 51.66 1.13 -12.65
CA ILE A 7 51.73 0.40 -11.38
C ILE A 7 52.16 1.34 -10.25
N ASP A 8 53.16 2.20 -10.49
CA ASP A 8 53.62 3.22 -9.55
C ASP A 8 52.53 4.28 -9.25
N GLU A 9 51.70 4.62 -10.24
CA GLU A 9 50.52 5.49 -10.06
C GLU A 9 49.51 4.86 -9.08
N TYR A 10 49.12 3.59 -9.28
CA TYR A 10 48.21 2.90 -8.34
C TYR A 10 48.80 2.70 -6.95
N ALA A 11 50.12 2.48 -6.85
CA ALA A 11 50.80 2.31 -5.57
C ALA A 11 50.81 3.57 -4.71
N ARG A 12 50.60 4.75 -5.31
CA ARG A 12 50.59 6.06 -4.64
C ARG A 12 49.18 6.59 -4.35
N LEU A 13 48.13 5.86 -4.71
CA LEU A 13 46.77 6.26 -4.39
C LEU A 13 46.55 6.28 -2.86
N PRO A 14 45.69 7.18 -2.35
CA PRO A 14 45.29 7.17 -0.96
C PRO A 14 44.75 5.80 -0.54
N GLN A 15 45.25 5.26 0.56
CA GLN A 15 44.81 3.98 1.11
C GLN A 15 43.77 4.19 2.21
N GLU A 16 42.95 3.16 2.44
CA GLU A 16 42.02 3.13 3.57
C GLU A 16 42.80 3.05 4.90
N GLU A 17 42.59 4.03 5.79
CA GLU A 17 43.28 4.12 7.07
C GLU A 17 42.67 3.20 8.14
N ASP A 18 43.37 2.12 8.52
CA ASP A 18 42.92 1.19 9.59
C ASP A 18 43.26 1.68 11.01
N ASN A 19 44.05 2.75 11.15
CA ASN A 19 44.65 3.21 12.42
C ASN A 19 43.78 4.19 13.22
N GLY A 20 42.50 4.37 12.88
CA GLY A 20 41.61 5.32 13.58
C GLY A 20 41.96 6.80 13.32
N GLY A 21 42.78 7.10 12.31
CA GLY A 21 43.20 8.45 11.94
C GLY A 21 43.98 9.16 13.07
N SER A 22 43.66 10.44 13.31
CA SER A 22 44.29 11.29 14.34
C SER A 22 43.75 11.10 15.77
N LYS A 23 42.71 10.27 15.96
CA LYS A 23 42.20 9.92 17.30
C LYS A 23 42.95 8.70 17.84
N ARG A 24 43.24 8.71 19.15
CA ARG A 24 43.86 7.55 19.82
C ARG A 24 42.93 6.33 19.75
N LEU A 25 43.44 5.24 19.19
CA LEU A 25 42.74 3.95 19.18
C LEU A 25 42.43 3.47 20.60
N ILE A 26 41.25 2.89 20.76
CA ILE A 26 40.79 2.27 22.00
C ILE A 26 40.78 0.76 21.80
N ARG A 27 41.27 0.03 22.80
CA ARG A 27 41.09 -1.41 22.88
C ARG A 27 39.72 -1.70 23.49
N THR A 28 38.84 -2.36 22.74
CA THR A 28 37.52 -2.73 23.25
C THR A 28 37.64 -3.86 24.28
N PRO A 29 36.62 -4.04 25.13
CA PRO A 29 36.43 -5.28 25.90
C PRO A 29 36.47 -6.53 25.00
N THR A 30 36.79 -7.69 25.60
CA THR A 30 36.90 -8.97 24.87
C THR A 30 35.57 -9.50 24.35
N ASP A 31 34.48 -9.10 24.99
CA ASP A 31 33.09 -9.44 24.71
C ASP A 31 32.37 -8.38 23.87
N TRP A 32 33.08 -7.32 23.44
CA TRP A 32 32.47 -6.27 22.64
C TRP A 32 32.22 -6.74 21.19
N PRO A 33 31.04 -6.41 20.60
CA PRO A 33 29.89 -5.77 21.21
C PRO A 33 29.03 -6.78 22.02
N ASP A 34 28.79 -6.47 23.29
CA ASP A 34 28.03 -7.32 24.23
C ASP A 34 26.54 -7.24 23.94
N ARG A 35 26.01 -6.01 23.89
CA ARG A 35 24.57 -5.75 23.75
C ARG A 35 24.17 -5.35 22.32
N GLY A 36 25.13 -4.82 21.55
CA GLY A 36 24.87 -4.37 20.19
C GLY A 36 23.98 -3.12 20.12
N THR A 37 24.10 -2.21 21.10
CA THR A 37 23.46 -0.88 21.00
C THR A 37 24.14 -0.05 19.93
N ILE A 38 23.36 0.73 19.17
CA ILE A 38 23.88 1.61 18.12
C ILE A 38 23.31 3.00 18.32
N GLU A 39 24.16 4.01 18.41
CA GLU A 39 23.73 5.41 18.58
C GLU A 39 24.42 6.29 17.53
N PHE A 40 23.62 7.01 16.74
CA PHE A 40 24.05 8.07 15.85
C PHE A 40 23.87 9.42 16.56
N ARG A 41 24.95 10.22 16.65
CA ARG A 41 24.93 11.56 17.23
C ARG A 41 25.38 12.58 16.22
N ASP A 42 24.43 13.40 15.78
CA ASP A 42 24.59 14.45 14.77
C ASP A 42 25.35 13.97 13.52
N TYR A 43 25.09 12.73 13.11
CA TYR A 43 25.90 12.05 12.09
C TYR A 43 25.54 12.54 10.69
N SER A 44 26.55 12.97 9.94
CA SER A 44 26.39 13.40 8.54
C SER A 44 27.44 12.75 7.65
N LEU A 45 27.07 12.37 6.44
CA LEU A 45 27.93 11.64 5.50
C LEU A 45 27.90 12.28 4.11
N ARG A 46 29.09 12.49 3.53
CA ARG A 46 29.31 12.89 2.14
C ARG A 46 30.15 11.82 1.43
N TYR A 47 29.90 11.56 0.15
CA TYR A 47 30.77 10.70 -0.67
C TYR A 47 32.03 11.39 -1.18
N ARG A 48 31.95 12.71 -1.36
CA ARG A 48 33.07 13.56 -1.76
C ARG A 48 32.97 14.87 -1.00
N SER A 49 34.11 15.42 -0.62
CA SER A 49 34.20 16.66 0.16
C SER A 49 33.55 17.87 -0.52
N ASN A 50 33.47 17.88 -1.86
CA ASN A 50 32.87 18.93 -2.66
C ASN A 50 31.38 18.74 -2.98
N LEU A 51 30.73 17.69 -2.45
CA LEU A 51 29.32 17.42 -2.65
C LEU A 51 28.51 17.71 -1.38
N GLU A 52 27.20 17.91 -1.57
CA GLU A 52 26.24 17.99 -0.48
C GLU A 52 26.19 16.67 0.32
N PRO A 53 25.92 16.72 1.64
CA PRO A 53 25.75 15.52 2.45
C PRO A 53 24.58 14.67 1.96
N THR A 54 24.84 13.36 1.82
CA THR A 54 23.82 12.36 1.53
C THR A 54 23.05 11.98 2.80
N LEU A 55 23.71 12.00 3.96
CA LEU A 55 23.05 11.93 5.27
C LEU A 55 23.30 13.22 6.03
N LYS A 56 22.27 13.73 6.71
CA LYS A 56 22.26 15.03 7.37
C LYS A 56 21.70 14.88 8.78
N HIS A 57 22.51 15.24 9.78
CA HIS A 57 22.07 15.37 11.18
C HIS A 57 21.31 14.15 11.73
N ILE A 58 21.79 12.93 11.45
CA ILE A 58 21.15 11.70 11.93
C ILE A 58 21.36 11.58 13.44
N ASN A 59 20.25 11.54 14.19
CA ASN A 59 20.20 11.41 15.64
C ASN A 59 19.23 10.29 16.03
N VAL A 60 19.75 9.07 16.20
CA VAL A 60 18.95 7.85 16.43
C VAL A 60 19.67 6.93 17.41
N ALA A 61 18.93 6.34 18.34
CA ALA A 61 19.46 5.36 19.29
C ALA A 61 18.67 4.04 19.20
N ILE A 62 19.37 2.97 18.82
CA ILE A 62 18.84 1.61 18.66
C ILE A 62 19.21 0.80 19.91
N LYS A 63 18.19 0.18 20.52
CA LYS A 63 18.31 -0.59 21.77
C LYS A 63 18.96 -1.96 21.53
N PRO A 64 19.48 -2.61 22.60
CA PRO A 64 19.97 -3.98 22.51
C PRO A 64 18.90 -4.93 21.97
N TRP A 65 19.29 -5.81 21.05
CA TRP A 65 18.42 -6.86 20.48
C TRP A 65 17.16 -6.35 19.78
N GLU A 66 17.12 -5.05 19.45
CA GLU A 66 16.00 -4.42 18.77
C GLU A 66 16.11 -4.65 17.26
N LYS A 67 14.98 -4.96 16.62
CA LYS A 67 14.84 -5.09 15.18
C LYS A 67 14.30 -3.79 14.61
N VAL A 68 15.10 -3.13 13.76
CA VAL A 68 14.76 -1.85 13.16
C VAL A 68 14.64 -2.00 11.65
N GLY A 69 13.45 -1.69 11.11
CA GLY A 69 13.20 -1.62 9.68
C GLY A 69 13.47 -0.22 9.13
N ILE A 70 14.36 -0.07 8.15
CA ILE A 70 14.70 1.21 7.53
C ILE A 70 13.91 1.36 6.24
N ILE A 71 13.05 2.38 6.20
CA ILE A 71 12.15 2.68 5.08
C ILE A 71 12.43 4.05 4.48
N GLY A 72 11.95 4.27 3.26
CA GLY A 72 12.10 5.54 2.54
C GLY A 72 12.16 5.34 1.03
N ARG A 73 11.94 6.41 0.25
CA ARG A 73 12.04 6.36 -1.23
C ARG A 73 13.44 5.98 -1.71
N THR A 74 13.56 5.57 -2.96
CA THR A 74 14.87 5.39 -3.61
C THR A 74 15.65 6.70 -3.57
N GLY A 75 16.91 6.65 -3.14
CA GLY A 75 17.74 7.85 -2.98
C GLY A 75 17.63 8.55 -1.60
N ALA A 76 16.77 8.08 -0.69
CA ALA A 76 16.60 8.70 0.63
C ALA A 76 17.81 8.55 1.59
N GLY A 77 18.84 7.77 1.23
CA GLY A 77 20.05 7.57 2.05
C GLY A 77 20.13 6.25 2.81
N LYS A 78 19.19 5.30 2.59
CA LYS A 78 19.16 3.98 3.29
C LYS A 78 20.50 3.23 3.22
N SER A 79 21.00 2.95 2.02
CA SER A 79 22.28 2.23 1.84
C SER A 79 23.49 3.05 2.33
N SER A 80 23.42 4.38 2.28
CA SER A 80 24.45 5.27 2.83
C SER A 80 24.56 5.14 4.35
N LEU A 81 23.46 4.84 5.06
CA LEU A 81 23.47 4.59 6.50
C LEU A 81 24.30 3.34 6.84
N PHE A 82 24.11 2.24 6.10
CA PHE A 82 24.93 1.02 6.25
C PHE A 82 26.40 1.28 5.95
N GLN A 83 26.69 2.05 4.90
CA GLN A 83 28.07 2.40 4.56
C GLN A 83 28.75 3.24 5.64
N GLY A 84 28.01 4.14 6.31
CA GLY A 84 28.50 4.87 7.48
C GLY A 84 28.82 3.94 8.65
N LEU A 85 27.92 3.01 8.97
CA LEU A 85 28.09 2.05 10.06
C LEU A 85 29.27 1.09 9.85
N LEU A 86 29.48 0.63 8.61
CA LEU A 86 30.62 -0.21 8.21
C LEU A 86 31.92 0.59 7.95
N ARG A 87 31.85 1.91 8.08
CA ARG A 87 32.93 2.86 7.77
C ARG A 87 33.55 2.60 6.39
N LEU A 88 32.72 2.49 5.36
CA LEU A 88 33.14 2.29 3.95
C LEU A 88 33.40 3.59 3.18
N VAL A 89 33.20 4.74 3.84
CA VAL A 89 33.45 6.07 3.29
C VAL A 89 34.66 6.71 3.96
N ASP A 90 35.29 7.65 3.26
CA ASP A 90 36.41 8.42 3.78
C ASP A 90 35.98 9.15 5.07
N ARG A 91 36.83 9.09 6.10
CA ARG A 91 36.57 9.76 7.37
C ARG A 91 36.49 11.28 7.23
N SER A 92 37.24 11.87 6.29
CA SER A 92 37.27 13.31 6.06
C SER A 92 35.96 13.88 5.52
N THR A 93 35.05 13.01 5.08
CA THR A 93 33.75 13.38 4.51
C THR A 93 32.58 13.07 5.46
N VAL A 94 32.88 12.80 6.73
CA VAL A 94 31.92 12.43 7.76
C VAL A 94 32.01 13.39 8.95
N ASP A 95 30.86 13.88 9.40
CA ASP A 95 30.70 14.70 10.61
C ASP A 95 29.86 13.93 11.66
N GLY A 96 29.97 14.32 12.92
CA GLY A 96 29.31 13.63 14.04
C GLY A 96 30.00 12.34 14.47
N GLU A 97 29.29 11.48 15.20
CA GLU A 97 29.82 10.19 15.67
C GLU A 97 28.78 9.07 15.65
N ILE A 98 29.26 7.83 15.50
CA ILE A 98 28.48 6.60 15.68
C ILE A 98 29.10 5.85 16.84
N LEU A 99 28.29 5.45 17.81
CA LEU A 99 28.70 4.65 18.95
C LEU A 99 28.09 3.26 18.87
N ILE A 100 28.89 2.25 19.21
CA ILE A 100 28.41 0.88 19.45
C ILE A 100 28.79 0.50 20.87
N ASP A 101 27.81 0.16 21.71
CA ASP A 101 27.98 -0.09 23.15
C ASP A 101 28.75 1.03 23.85
N ASN A 102 28.37 2.29 23.56
CA ASN A 102 28.98 3.52 24.04
C ASN A 102 30.44 3.76 23.61
N ILE A 103 30.96 2.99 22.64
CA ILE A 103 32.30 3.18 22.08
C ILE A 103 32.19 3.82 20.69
N ASP A 104 32.82 4.98 20.50
CA ASP A 104 32.97 5.66 19.21
C ASP A 104 33.73 4.76 18.23
N ILE A 105 33.03 4.27 17.19
CA ILE A 105 33.57 3.32 16.23
C ILE A 105 34.71 3.90 15.39
N SER A 106 34.87 5.23 15.38
CA SER A 106 35.99 5.90 14.73
C SER A 106 37.32 5.73 15.48
N ARG A 107 37.29 5.17 16.70
CA ARG A 107 38.46 4.89 17.54
C ARG A 107 38.81 3.40 17.60
N ILE A 108 38.18 2.59 16.76
CA ILE A 108 38.42 1.15 16.63
C ILE A 108 38.99 0.89 15.23
N THR A 109 39.81 -0.17 15.07
CA THR A 109 40.31 -0.58 13.76
C THR A 109 39.14 -1.10 12.90
N LEU A 110 39.21 -0.89 11.58
CA LEU A 110 38.18 -1.33 10.64
C LEU A 110 38.08 -2.86 10.62
N SER A 111 39.23 -3.54 10.70
CA SER A 111 39.30 -5.00 10.81
C SER A 111 38.51 -5.53 12.01
N HIS A 112 38.67 -4.91 13.18
CA HIS A 112 37.97 -5.30 14.41
C HIS A 112 36.50 -4.90 14.38
N LEU A 113 36.14 -3.74 13.83
CA LEU A 113 34.73 -3.34 13.67
C LEU A 113 33.98 -4.30 12.73
N ARG A 114 34.52 -4.54 11.53
CA ARG A 114 33.88 -5.32 10.47
C ARG A 114 33.82 -6.82 10.80
N SER A 115 34.69 -7.34 11.66
CA SER A 115 34.59 -8.73 12.13
C SER A 115 33.38 -8.96 13.04
N HIS A 116 32.90 -7.92 13.73
CA HIS A 116 31.80 -8.01 14.71
C HIS A 116 30.43 -7.58 14.16
N ILE A 117 30.33 -7.25 12.87
CA ILE A 117 29.07 -6.92 12.18
C ILE A 117 28.85 -7.93 11.06
N SER A 118 27.71 -8.61 11.08
CA SER A 118 27.30 -9.52 10.00
C SER A 118 26.41 -8.77 9.00
N VAL A 119 26.60 -9.01 7.70
CA VAL A 119 25.84 -8.36 6.63
C VAL A 119 25.27 -9.40 5.67
N ILE A 120 23.99 -9.29 5.36
CA ILE A 120 23.31 -10.01 4.28
C ILE A 120 23.05 -8.99 3.16
N PRO A 121 23.79 -9.06 2.04
CA PRO A 121 23.70 -8.06 0.98
C PRO A 121 22.51 -8.29 0.04
N GLN A 122 22.13 -7.23 -0.68
CA GLN A 122 21.07 -7.24 -1.69
C GLN A 122 21.35 -8.21 -2.84
N GLN A 123 22.60 -8.26 -3.31
CA GLN A 123 23.06 -9.21 -4.32
C GLN A 123 24.04 -10.20 -3.69
N PHE A 124 23.77 -11.49 -3.83
CA PHE A 124 24.69 -12.54 -3.39
C PHE A 124 25.88 -12.63 -4.35
N VAL A 125 27.07 -12.73 -3.77
CA VAL A 125 28.31 -13.02 -4.51
C VAL A 125 28.98 -14.23 -3.88
N LEU A 126 29.10 -15.30 -4.68
CA LEU A 126 29.86 -16.50 -4.33
C LEU A 126 31.14 -16.56 -5.15
N PHE A 127 32.22 -16.97 -4.49
CA PHE A 127 33.53 -17.11 -5.12
C PHE A 127 33.73 -18.54 -5.61
N ALA A 128 34.45 -18.68 -6.72
CA ALA A 128 34.86 -19.99 -7.20
C ALA A 128 35.73 -20.69 -6.14
N GLY A 129 35.37 -21.91 -5.76
CA GLY A 129 36.04 -22.63 -4.67
C GLY A 129 35.20 -23.77 -4.13
N THR A 130 35.26 -24.00 -2.81
CA THR A 130 34.41 -24.97 -2.11
C THR A 130 33.27 -24.30 -1.36
N LEU A 131 32.21 -25.05 -1.05
CA LEU A 131 31.16 -24.59 -0.15
C LEU A 131 31.74 -24.16 1.20
N ARG A 132 32.70 -24.92 1.76
CA ARG A 132 33.44 -24.60 2.98
C ARG A 132 34.13 -23.23 2.92
N SER A 133 34.87 -22.96 1.84
CA SER A 133 35.57 -21.69 1.64
C SER A 133 34.63 -20.51 1.42
N ASN A 134 33.43 -20.75 0.90
CA ASN A 134 32.41 -19.73 0.76
C ASN A 134 31.73 -19.41 2.11
N ILE A 135 31.57 -20.39 3.00
CA ILE A 135 30.98 -20.17 4.33
C ILE A 135 31.98 -19.49 5.27
N ASP A 136 33.21 -20.02 5.33
CA ASP A 136 34.28 -19.51 6.19
C ASP A 136 35.62 -19.53 5.42
N PRO A 137 35.96 -18.43 4.72
CA PRO A 137 37.16 -18.35 3.90
C PRO A 137 38.47 -18.27 4.68
N LEU A 138 38.41 -18.06 6.00
CA LEU A 138 39.58 -17.87 6.87
C LEU A 138 39.86 -19.09 7.74
N ASP A 139 39.08 -20.18 7.58
CA ASP A 139 39.17 -21.41 8.36
C ASP A 139 39.17 -21.16 9.88
N LEU A 140 38.32 -20.22 10.33
CA LEU A 140 38.18 -19.84 11.74
C LEU A 140 37.26 -20.78 12.53
N TYR A 141 36.37 -21.50 11.84
CA TYR A 141 35.33 -22.32 12.46
C TYR A 141 35.52 -23.82 12.16
N SER A 142 35.00 -24.70 13.03
CA SER A 142 35.06 -26.13 12.79
C SER A 142 34.06 -26.57 11.71
N ASP A 143 34.28 -27.74 11.11
CA ASP A 143 33.33 -28.33 10.16
C ASP A 143 31.97 -28.61 10.82
N GLU A 144 31.96 -28.97 12.10
CA GLU A 144 30.72 -29.15 12.87
C GLU A 144 29.91 -27.85 12.92
N GLN A 145 30.56 -26.71 13.19
CA GLN A 145 29.91 -25.40 13.16
C GLN A 145 29.39 -25.04 11.77
N CYS A 146 30.13 -25.38 10.71
CA CYS A 146 29.68 -25.19 9.33
C CYS A 146 28.44 -26.04 9.02
N TRP A 147 28.39 -27.29 9.50
CA TRP A 147 27.23 -28.16 9.35
C TRP A 147 26.02 -27.65 10.13
N THR A 148 26.19 -27.15 11.35
CA THR A 148 25.12 -26.53 12.13
C THR A 148 24.56 -25.29 11.42
N ALA A 149 25.43 -24.45 10.83
CA ALA A 149 24.98 -23.30 10.05
C ALA A 149 24.18 -23.72 8.80
N LEU A 150 24.65 -24.75 8.07
CA LEU A 150 23.93 -25.31 6.93
C LEU A 150 22.59 -25.96 7.32
N GLU A 151 22.49 -26.53 8.51
CA GLU A 151 21.26 -27.08 9.06
C GLU A 151 20.22 -25.98 9.33
N ALA A 152 20.65 -24.87 9.95
CA ALA A 152 19.80 -23.72 10.25
C ALA A 152 19.17 -23.11 8.98
N VAL A 153 19.88 -23.14 7.85
CA VAL A 153 19.36 -22.65 6.56
C VAL A 153 18.77 -23.75 5.66
N GLN A 154 18.60 -24.98 6.18
CA GLN A 154 18.06 -26.13 5.45
C GLN A 154 18.87 -26.57 4.21
N LEU A 155 20.16 -26.23 4.15
CA LEU A 155 21.08 -26.64 3.08
C LEU A 155 21.92 -27.88 3.43
N LYS A 156 21.80 -28.42 4.64
CA LYS A 156 22.53 -29.62 5.07
C LYS A 156 22.36 -30.80 4.11
N ALA A 157 21.13 -31.09 3.69
CA ALA A 157 20.85 -32.20 2.76
C ALA A 157 21.54 -32.00 1.39
N MET A 158 21.59 -30.77 0.88
CA MET A 158 22.27 -30.44 -0.37
C MET A 158 23.77 -30.78 -0.28
N ALA A 159 24.43 -30.36 0.79
CA ALA A 159 25.84 -30.64 0.99
C ALA A 159 26.11 -32.11 1.34
N SER A 160 25.30 -32.76 2.18
CA SER A 160 25.49 -34.16 2.59
C SER A 160 25.23 -35.16 1.47
N ASN A 161 24.33 -34.86 0.53
CA ASN A 161 24.06 -35.72 -0.63
C ASN A 161 25.16 -35.63 -1.69
N HIS A 162 26.01 -34.60 -1.66
CA HIS A 162 27.14 -34.47 -2.56
C HIS A 162 28.33 -35.30 -2.06
N PRO A 163 29.03 -36.10 -2.90
CA PRO A 163 30.14 -36.95 -2.46
C PRO A 163 31.29 -36.22 -1.77
N ALA A 164 31.48 -34.94 -2.10
CA ALA A 164 32.50 -34.09 -1.50
C ALA A 164 32.06 -33.35 -0.21
N GLY A 165 30.79 -33.46 0.22
CA GLY A 165 30.32 -32.80 1.44
C GLY A 165 30.52 -31.27 1.40
N LEU A 166 31.13 -30.72 2.45
CA LEU A 166 31.53 -29.30 2.53
C LEU A 166 32.55 -28.89 1.45
N LEU A 167 33.25 -29.85 0.85
CA LEU A 167 34.20 -29.62 -0.25
C LEU A 167 33.51 -29.64 -1.62
N MET A 168 32.18 -29.63 -1.68
CA MET A 168 31.42 -29.46 -2.92
C MET A 168 31.91 -28.21 -3.68
N PRO A 169 32.21 -28.33 -4.99
CA PRO A 169 32.66 -27.20 -5.78
C PRO A 169 31.54 -26.18 -5.99
N VAL A 170 31.88 -24.91 -5.80
CA VAL A 170 31.04 -23.74 -6.10
C VAL A 170 31.66 -23.04 -7.29
N ALA A 171 30.89 -22.89 -8.37
CA ALA A 171 31.33 -22.19 -9.57
C ALA A 171 31.35 -20.67 -9.33
N GLU A 172 32.04 -19.93 -10.20
CA GLU A 172 32.06 -18.47 -10.14
C GLU A 172 30.63 -17.90 -10.15
N SER A 173 30.37 -16.94 -9.26
CA SER A 173 29.04 -16.36 -9.01
C SER A 173 27.95 -17.36 -8.62
N GLY A 174 28.31 -18.59 -8.23
CA GLY A 174 27.35 -19.62 -7.84
C GLY A 174 26.49 -20.13 -8.99
N SER A 175 26.97 -20.05 -10.25
CA SER A 175 26.21 -20.43 -11.45
C SER A 175 25.74 -21.89 -11.48
N ASN A 176 26.27 -22.76 -10.62
CA ASN A 176 25.86 -24.15 -10.44
C ASN A 176 24.83 -24.37 -9.31
N LEU A 177 24.31 -23.30 -8.72
CA LEU A 177 23.33 -23.32 -7.62
C LEU A 177 22.11 -22.46 -8.00
N SER A 178 20.96 -22.71 -7.36
CA SER A 178 19.79 -21.85 -7.53
C SER A 178 19.99 -20.50 -6.84
N VAL A 179 19.27 -19.47 -7.29
CA VAL A 179 19.24 -18.13 -6.68
C VAL A 179 18.98 -18.21 -5.17
N GLY A 180 17.99 -19.00 -4.76
CA GLY A 180 17.67 -19.21 -3.34
C GLY A 180 18.80 -19.92 -2.57
N GLN A 181 19.46 -20.91 -3.16
CA GLN A 181 20.61 -21.57 -2.53
C GLN A 181 21.78 -20.60 -2.33
N CYS A 182 22.08 -19.77 -3.33
CA CYS A 182 23.13 -18.75 -3.23
C CYS A 182 22.85 -17.75 -2.11
N GLN A 183 21.59 -17.34 -1.95
CA GLN A 183 21.20 -16.43 -0.87
C GLN A 183 21.28 -17.11 0.50
N LEU A 184 20.81 -18.36 0.64
CA LEU A 184 20.92 -19.12 1.89
C LEU A 184 22.39 -19.35 2.31
N ILE A 185 23.32 -19.50 1.35
CA ILE A 185 24.76 -19.54 1.66
C ILE A 185 25.23 -18.19 2.23
N CYS A 186 24.70 -17.05 1.75
CA CYS A 186 25.00 -15.76 2.36
C CYS A 186 24.44 -15.64 3.79
N VAL A 187 23.25 -16.21 4.05
CA VAL A 187 22.70 -16.31 5.40
C VAL A 187 23.58 -17.18 6.30
N CYS A 188 24.11 -18.32 5.80
CA CYS A 188 25.09 -19.13 6.54
C CYS A 188 26.30 -18.31 7.02
N ARG A 189 26.84 -17.43 6.17
CA ARG A 189 27.97 -16.55 6.53
C ARG A 189 27.63 -15.62 7.70
N ALA A 190 26.38 -15.17 7.78
CA ALA A 190 25.90 -14.34 8.87
C ALA A 190 25.68 -15.16 10.15
N ILE A 191 25.22 -16.42 10.05
CA ILE A 191 24.96 -17.31 11.18
C ILE A 191 26.26 -17.73 11.87
N ILE A 192 27.25 -18.18 11.10
CA ILE A 192 28.46 -18.79 11.66
C ILE A 192 29.28 -17.79 12.49
N ARG A 193 29.12 -16.50 12.24
CA ARG A 193 29.75 -15.43 13.00
C ARG A 193 28.93 -15.12 14.26
N PRO A 194 29.51 -15.25 15.47
CA PRO A 194 28.82 -14.98 16.74
C PRO A 194 28.78 -13.46 17.02
N ASN A 195 28.05 -12.73 16.18
CA ASN A 195 27.96 -11.26 16.25
C ASN A 195 26.62 -10.83 16.82
N SER A 196 26.62 -9.76 17.63
CA SER A 196 25.41 -9.18 18.21
C SER A 196 24.68 -8.23 17.27
N ILE A 197 25.28 -7.84 16.14
CA ILE A 197 24.70 -6.92 15.14
C ILE A 197 24.58 -7.60 13.77
N LEU A 198 23.40 -7.53 13.17
CA LEU A 198 23.08 -8.04 11.83
C LEU A 198 22.49 -6.94 10.95
N LEU A 199 23.07 -6.72 9.78
CA LEU A 199 22.57 -5.81 8.76
C LEU A 199 21.98 -6.62 7.59
N ILE A 200 20.79 -6.27 7.14
CA ILE A 200 20.10 -6.92 6.03
C ILE A 200 19.76 -5.85 5.00
N ASP A 201 20.28 -5.99 3.78
CA ASP A 201 19.96 -5.11 2.65
C ASP A 201 19.16 -5.93 1.63
N GLU A 202 17.84 -5.77 1.61
CA GLU A 202 16.96 -6.75 0.98
C GLU A 202 16.46 -6.33 -0.41
N ALA A 203 16.75 -7.11 -1.45
CA ALA A 203 15.91 -7.14 -2.65
C ALA A 203 15.64 -8.57 -3.11
N THR A 204 14.53 -9.13 -2.64
CA THR A 204 13.98 -10.44 -2.99
C THR A 204 13.24 -10.45 -4.34
N SER A 205 13.63 -9.57 -5.27
CA SER A 205 12.83 -9.26 -6.47
C SER A 205 12.75 -10.39 -7.53
N ASN A 206 13.32 -11.57 -7.29
CA ASN A 206 13.36 -12.69 -8.27
C ASN A 206 13.19 -14.08 -7.61
N ILE A 207 12.48 -14.16 -6.48
CA ILE A 207 12.26 -15.42 -5.74
C ILE A 207 10.76 -15.69 -5.68
N ASP A 208 10.36 -16.96 -5.81
CA ASP A 208 8.97 -17.37 -5.65
C ASP A 208 8.50 -17.19 -4.20
N ASN A 209 7.20 -17.00 -4.01
CA ASN A 209 6.62 -16.69 -2.70
C ASN A 209 6.88 -17.79 -1.64
N GLU A 210 6.99 -19.07 -2.02
CA GLU A 210 7.22 -20.16 -1.06
C GLU A 210 8.66 -20.15 -0.53
N SER A 211 9.63 -19.97 -1.43
CA SER A 211 11.05 -19.85 -1.08
C SER A 211 11.33 -18.58 -0.27
N ASP A 212 10.67 -17.46 -0.62
CA ASP A 212 10.79 -16.20 0.13
C ASP A 212 10.27 -16.35 1.57
N ARG A 213 9.08 -16.96 1.75
CA ARG A 213 8.53 -17.22 3.08
C ARG A 213 9.45 -18.09 3.94
N LYS A 214 10.06 -19.14 3.36
CA LYS A 214 11.03 -19.99 4.07
C LYS A 214 12.27 -19.21 4.48
N LEU A 215 12.78 -18.35 3.59
CA LEU A 215 13.93 -17.50 3.86
C LEU A 215 13.64 -16.52 5.00
N GLN A 216 12.49 -15.86 4.99
CA GLN A 216 12.08 -14.94 6.06
C GLN A 216 11.99 -15.64 7.43
N LEU A 217 11.46 -16.86 7.47
CA LEU A 217 11.42 -17.66 8.70
C LEU A 217 12.83 -17.99 9.23
N ILE A 218 13.76 -18.34 8.33
CA ILE A 218 15.16 -18.61 8.69
C ILE A 218 15.81 -17.33 9.23
N ILE A 219 15.67 -16.20 8.53
CA ILE A 219 16.21 -14.91 8.97
C ILE A 219 15.65 -14.51 10.35
N ALA A 220 14.35 -14.69 10.56
CA ALA A 220 13.70 -14.39 11.83
C ALA A 220 14.27 -15.22 12.99
N ASP A 221 14.66 -16.49 12.74
CA ASP A 221 15.32 -17.34 13.73
C ASP A 221 16.73 -16.85 14.06
N VAL A 222 17.51 -16.50 13.02
CA VAL A 222 18.87 -15.94 13.16
C VAL A 222 18.87 -14.60 13.90
N ALA A 223 17.79 -13.83 13.75
CA ALA A 223 17.61 -12.52 14.35
C ALA A 223 17.28 -12.54 15.85
N LYS A 224 16.90 -13.67 16.46
CA LYS A 224 16.31 -13.72 17.81
C LYS A 224 17.17 -13.11 18.93
N ASN A 225 18.49 -13.17 18.81
CA ASN A 225 19.43 -12.73 19.86
C ASN A 225 20.40 -11.66 19.35
N ARG A 226 20.00 -10.86 18.36
CA ARG A 226 20.85 -9.86 17.71
C ARG A 226 20.09 -8.56 17.53
N THR A 227 20.78 -7.44 17.60
CA THR A 227 20.28 -6.16 17.08
C THR A 227 20.27 -6.27 15.56
N VAL A 228 19.12 -6.02 14.92
CA VAL A 228 18.95 -6.20 13.48
C VAL A 228 18.54 -4.90 12.83
N LEU A 229 19.25 -4.49 11.77
CA LEU A 229 18.83 -3.39 10.91
C LEU A 229 18.52 -3.95 9.53
N THR A 230 17.30 -3.72 9.05
CA THR A 230 16.85 -4.23 7.75
C THR A 230 16.48 -3.06 6.84
N ILE A 231 17.20 -2.86 5.75
CA ILE A 231 16.74 -1.99 4.66
C ILE A 231 15.72 -2.78 3.85
N ALA A 232 14.49 -2.32 3.85
CA ALA A 232 13.42 -2.94 3.10
C ALA A 232 13.06 -2.16 1.83
N HIS A 233 12.84 -2.93 0.77
CA HIS A 233 12.20 -2.46 -0.46
C HIS A 233 10.73 -2.88 -0.58
N ARG A 234 10.23 -3.69 0.37
CA ARG A 234 8.83 -4.14 0.49
C ARG A 234 8.38 -3.95 1.94
N LEU A 235 7.17 -3.45 2.17
CA LEU A 235 6.67 -3.21 3.53
C LEU A 235 6.55 -4.50 4.37
N ASN A 236 6.13 -5.61 3.75
CA ASN A 236 5.92 -6.88 4.43
C ASN A 236 7.17 -7.42 5.14
N THR A 237 8.37 -7.04 4.70
CA THR A 237 9.62 -7.59 5.23
C THR A 237 10.07 -6.88 6.50
N VAL A 238 9.58 -5.65 6.72
CA VAL A 238 9.79 -4.88 7.96
C VAL A 238 8.55 -4.83 8.85
N ALA A 239 7.44 -5.45 8.44
CA ALA A 239 6.21 -5.51 9.22
C ALA A 239 6.41 -6.07 10.65
N ASN A 240 7.32 -7.02 10.81
CA ASN A 240 7.65 -7.64 12.11
C ASN A 240 8.82 -6.96 12.85
N SER A 241 9.19 -5.73 12.50
CA SER A 241 10.24 -4.97 13.19
C SER A 241 9.71 -4.38 14.49
N ASP A 242 10.57 -4.29 15.51
CA ASP A 242 10.21 -3.65 16.78
C ASP A 242 10.03 -2.14 16.60
N ARG A 243 10.79 -1.55 15.67
CA ARG A 243 10.69 -0.14 15.24
C ARG A 243 10.92 0.02 13.75
N LEU A 244 10.42 1.11 13.16
CA LEU A 244 10.86 1.54 11.84
C LEU A 244 11.64 2.85 11.94
N LEU A 245 12.52 3.07 10.97
CA LEU A 245 13.29 4.30 10.80
C LEU A 245 12.97 4.83 9.40
N ALA A 246 12.20 5.92 9.34
CA ALA A 246 11.84 6.55 8.09
C ALA A 246 12.88 7.59 7.69
N LEU A 247 13.48 7.39 6.51
CA LEU A 247 14.43 8.34 5.92
C LEU A 247 13.80 9.05 4.72
N ASP A 248 13.97 10.36 4.66
CA ASP A 248 13.72 11.16 3.45
C ASP A 248 14.84 12.17 3.22
N SER A 249 15.28 12.29 1.96
CA SER A 249 16.29 13.28 1.54
C SER A 249 17.55 13.34 2.42
N GLY A 250 17.93 12.21 3.01
CA GLY A 250 19.10 12.07 3.89
C GLY A 250 18.87 12.41 5.36
N MET A 251 17.63 12.68 5.78
CA MET A 251 17.27 13.01 7.16
C MET A 251 16.33 11.94 7.74
N VAL A 252 16.32 11.83 9.07
CA VAL A 252 15.33 11.02 9.79
C VAL A 252 14.05 11.82 9.88
N VAL A 253 12.97 11.29 9.29
CA VAL A 253 11.63 11.89 9.36
C VAL A 253 10.90 11.36 10.58
N ASP A 254 11.00 10.06 10.85
CA ASP A 254 10.33 9.42 11.98
C ASP A 254 11.07 8.17 12.48
N TYR A 255 10.90 7.83 13.76
CA TYR A 255 11.51 6.67 14.42
C TYR A 255 10.72 6.20 15.66
N ASP A 256 9.79 5.26 15.47
CA ASP A 256 8.97 4.66 16.52
C ASP A 256 8.56 3.21 16.18
N VAL A 257 7.70 2.61 17.01
CA VAL A 257 7.09 1.30 16.74
C VAL A 257 6.19 1.35 15.50
N PRO A 258 6.04 0.27 14.71
CA PRO A 258 5.23 0.29 13.48
C PRO A 258 3.84 0.90 13.66
N ASN A 259 3.09 0.52 14.69
CA ASN A 259 1.73 1.03 14.96
C ASN A 259 1.68 2.52 15.35
N LYS A 260 2.81 3.12 15.71
CA LYS A 260 2.93 4.56 15.94
C LYS A 260 3.54 5.29 14.77
N LEU A 261 4.29 4.61 13.90
CA LEU A 261 4.83 5.17 12.65
C LEU A 261 3.84 5.09 11.50
N THR A 262 2.86 4.21 11.61
CA THR A 262 1.50 4.48 11.14
C THR A 262 0.88 5.60 12.00
N ASN A 263 1.63 6.67 12.28
CA ASN A 263 1.12 7.90 12.84
C ASN A 263 0.03 8.32 11.86
N SER A 264 -1.19 8.00 12.28
CA SER A 264 -2.45 8.38 11.68
C SER A 264 -2.46 8.33 10.15
N ILE A 265 -2.61 7.14 9.54
CA ILE A 265 -3.65 7.10 8.50
C ILE A 265 -4.93 7.14 9.30
N GLN A 266 -5.28 8.34 9.77
CA GLN A 266 -6.57 8.48 10.37
C GLN A 266 -7.54 8.35 9.21
N THR A 267 -8.19 7.20 9.12
CA THR A 267 -9.23 6.97 8.14
C THR A 267 -10.42 7.87 8.51
N ASP A 268 -10.40 9.09 7.99
CA ASP A 268 -11.47 10.04 8.16
C ASP A 268 -12.62 9.68 7.23
N VAL A 269 -13.84 9.92 7.70
CA VAL A 269 -15.06 9.65 6.93
C VAL A 269 -15.57 10.94 6.32
N VAL A 270 -15.77 10.92 5.00
CA VAL A 270 -16.37 12.04 4.26
C VAL A 270 -17.73 11.63 3.73
N VAL A 271 -18.74 12.46 3.95
CA VAL A 271 -20.13 12.19 3.61
C VAL A 271 -20.77 13.37 2.87
N THR A 272 -21.53 13.12 1.81
CA THR A 272 -22.38 14.16 1.19
C THR A 272 -23.67 14.32 2.01
N LEU A 273 -24.04 15.55 2.31
CA LEU A 273 -25.23 15.90 3.08
C LEU A 273 -26.22 16.62 2.16
N TRP A 274 -27.05 15.84 1.46
CA TRP A 274 -27.92 16.31 0.39
C TRP A 274 -28.86 17.43 0.84
N GLY A 275 -29.48 17.29 2.01
CA GLY A 275 -30.53 18.18 2.50
C GLY A 275 -30.01 19.55 2.94
N ILE A 276 -28.74 19.65 3.35
CA ILE A 276 -28.13 20.91 3.79
C ILE A 276 -27.07 21.45 2.81
N GLY A 277 -26.82 20.77 1.70
CA GLY A 277 -25.97 21.28 0.63
C GLY A 277 -24.48 21.35 0.99
N SER A 278 -23.99 20.40 1.78
CA SER A 278 -22.62 20.41 2.30
C SER A 278 -21.98 19.02 2.22
N VAL A 279 -20.66 18.96 2.36
CA VAL A 279 -19.93 17.74 2.70
C VAL A 279 -19.59 17.80 4.18
N GLY A 280 -19.83 16.69 4.88
CA GLY A 280 -19.40 16.48 6.26
C GLY A 280 -18.11 15.67 6.28
N ILE A 281 -17.18 16.07 7.14
CA ILE A 281 -15.95 15.32 7.42
C ILE A 281 -15.95 15.00 8.90
N LEU A 282 -15.89 13.72 9.23
CA LEU A 282 -15.80 13.21 10.58
C LEU A 282 -14.33 12.88 10.84
N THR A 283 -13.69 13.75 11.63
CA THR A 283 -12.29 13.64 12.04
C THR A 283 -12.18 13.31 13.53
N GLU A 284 -10.96 12.98 13.96
CA GLU A 284 -10.55 12.57 15.33
C GLU A 284 -11.33 11.35 15.89
N TYR A 285 -10.76 10.14 15.83
CA TYR A 285 -11.31 8.94 16.48
C TYR A 285 -10.42 8.51 17.65
N ALA A 286 -10.72 9.00 18.84
CA ALA A 286 -10.06 8.57 20.06
C ALA A 286 -11.04 7.71 20.87
N ALA A 287 -10.72 6.42 21.05
CA ALA A 287 -11.48 5.50 21.90
C ALA A 287 -12.98 5.39 21.55
N VAL A 288 -13.29 5.13 20.26
CA VAL A 288 -14.62 4.69 19.81
C VAL A 288 -15.66 5.81 19.63
N GLU A 289 -15.23 7.08 19.60
CA GLU A 289 -16.09 8.24 19.32
C GLU A 289 -15.44 9.18 18.29
N PHE A 290 -16.17 9.56 17.23
CA PHE A 290 -15.78 10.68 16.37
C PHE A 290 -15.87 12.00 17.15
N GLY A 291 -14.80 12.79 17.12
CA GLY A 291 -14.70 14.03 17.88
C GLY A 291 -15.73 15.08 17.44
N LYS A 292 -15.66 15.56 16.19
CA LYS A 292 -16.60 16.57 15.67
C LYS A 292 -16.70 16.54 14.15
N GLN A 293 -17.94 16.54 13.64
CA GLN A 293 -18.22 16.76 12.22
C GLN A 293 -17.90 18.20 11.81
N ARG A 294 -17.01 18.38 10.83
CA ARG A 294 -16.79 19.65 10.12
C ARG A 294 -17.62 19.63 8.84
N THR A 295 -18.24 20.76 8.49
CA THR A 295 -19.07 20.85 7.28
C THR A 295 -18.54 21.93 6.34
N TYR A 296 -18.52 21.61 5.05
CA TYR A 296 -18.08 22.50 3.99
C TYR A 296 -19.19 22.60 2.95
N ALA A 297 -19.71 23.81 2.73
CA ALA A 297 -20.74 24.05 1.72
C ALA A 297 -20.19 23.75 0.33
N THR A 298 -21.01 23.15 -0.55
CA THR A 298 -20.60 22.79 -1.92
C THR A 298 -21.23 23.68 -3.00
N GLY A 299 -21.68 24.88 -2.62
CA GLY A 299 -22.27 25.86 -3.54
C GLY A 299 -23.67 26.31 -3.14
N LEU A 300 -24.40 26.89 -4.09
CA LEU A 300 -25.76 27.41 -3.90
C LEU A 300 -26.79 26.37 -4.37
N ALA A 301 -27.68 25.95 -3.46
CA ALA A 301 -28.64 24.85 -3.68
C ALA A 301 -28.01 23.58 -4.30
N PRO A 302 -26.86 23.10 -3.80
CA PRO A 302 -26.04 22.15 -4.55
C PRO A 302 -26.63 20.73 -4.57
N GLN A 303 -27.29 20.29 -3.49
CA GLN A 303 -27.77 18.91 -3.35
C GLN A 303 -26.68 17.87 -3.69
N PRO A 304 -25.57 17.84 -2.92
CA PRO A 304 -24.45 16.93 -3.17
C PRO A 304 -24.92 15.48 -3.06
N TYR A 305 -24.60 14.65 -4.05
CA TYR A 305 -25.12 13.29 -4.14
C TYR A 305 -24.03 12.22 -4.01
N SER A 306 -22.89 12.41 -4.68
CA SER A 306 -21.75 11.49 -4.70
C SER A 306 -20.46 12.28 -4.65
N LEU A 307 -19.41 11.66 -4.10
CA LEU A 307 -18.10 12.27 -3.90
C LEU A 307 -17.00 11.23 -4.15
N THR A 308 -15.81 11.70 -4.49
CA THR A 308 -14.59 10.92 -4.60
C THR A 308 -13.41 11.72 -4.04
N VAL A 309 -12.30 11.05 -3.78
CA VAL A 309 -11.10 11.64 -3.20
C VAL A 309 -9.89 11.31 -4.05
N GLY A 310 -8.91 12.21 -4.06
CA GLY A 310 -7.68 12.04 -4.82
C GLY A 310 -6.76 13.24 -4.63
N ASN A 311 -5.50 13.11 -5.04
CA ASN A 311 -4.55 14.22 -5.05
C ASN A 311 -4.70 14.96 -6.40
N PHE A 312 -5.60 15.94 -6.49
CA PHE A 312 -5.95 16.58 -7.76
C PHE A 312 -4.94 17.67 -8.17
N ASN A 313 -4.12 18.15 -7.22
CA ASN A 313 -3.16 19.24 -7.42
C ASN A 313 -1.68 18.84 -7.21
N ASN A 314 -1.41 17.54 -7.00
CA ASN A 314 -0.08 16.97 -6.74
C ASN A 314 0.67 17.55 -5.53
N ASP A 315 -0.03 18.05 -4.51
CA ASP A 315 0.61 18.57 -3.29
C ASP A 315 0.86 17.50 -2.22
N SER A 316 0.40 16.27 -2.45
CA SER A 316 0.48 15.09 -1.56
C SER A 316 -0.61 15.02 -0.50
N TYR A 317 -1.49 16.01 -0.43
CA TYR A 317 -2.69 15.96 0.40
C TYR A 317 -3.86 15.42 -0.43
N ILE A 318 -4.76 14.69 0.24
CA ILE A 318 -5.97 14.17 -0.40
C ILE A 318 -7.01 15.29 -0.46
N ASP A 319 -7.49 15.57 -1.65
CA ASP A 319 -8.55 16.53 -1.96
C ASP A 319 -9.91 15.80 -2.12
N ILE A 320 -11.00 16.57 -2.18
CA ILE A 320 -12.36 16.04 -2.34
C ILE A 320 -13.00 16.60 -3.62
N ALA A 321 -13.57 15.74 -4.45
CA ALA A 321 -14.39 16.11 -5.60
C ALA A 321 -15.84 15.66 -5.38
N VAL A 322 -16.80 16.57 -5.53
CA VAL A 322 -18.22 16.36 -5.17
C VAL A 322 -19.12 16.79 -6.29
N VAL A 323 -20.04 15.91 -6.69
CA VAL A 323 -21.06 16.25 -7.68
C VAL A 323 -22.37 16.69 -7.03
N ASN A 324 -22.91 17.77 -7.55
CA ASN A 324 -24.06 18.49 -7.02
C ASN A 324 -25.23 18.36 -7.98
N SER A 325 -26.21 17.51 -7.64
CA SER A 325 -27.34 17.20 -8.52
C SER A 325 -28.29 18.40 -8.71
N GLY A 326 -28.37 19.29 -7.72
CA GLY A 326 -29.28 20.44 -7.73
C GLY A 326 -28.75 21.62 -8.53
N SER A 327 -27.42 21.80 -8.57
CA SER A 327 -26.75 22.88 -9.30
C SER A 327 -26.09 22.46 -10.61
N ASP A 328 -26.23 21.19 -11.01
CA ASP A 328 -25.61 20.63 -12.22
C ASP A 328 -24.09 20.89 -12.30
N SER A 329 -23.40 20.79 -11.16
CA SER A 329 -22.00 21.19 -11.02
C SER A 329 -21.14 20.18 -10.28
N LEU A 330 -19.83 20.34 -10.43
CA LEU A 330 -18.78 19.64 -9.71
C LEU A 330 -18.01 20.66 -8.88
N ASN A 331 -17.84 20.40 -7.60
CA ASN A 331 -16.98 21.19 -6.73
C ASN A 331 -15.77 20.36 -6.32
N VAL A 332 -14.57 20.93 -6.51
CA VAL A 332 -13.30 20.39 -6.06
C VAL A 332 -12.85 21.21 -4.86
N LEU A 333 -12.77 20.56 -3.70
CA LEU A 333 -12.35 21.13 -2.42
C LEU A 333 -10.89 20.72 -2.22
N LEU A 334 -9.97 21.68 -2.30
CA LEU A 334 -8.54 21.43 -2.13
C LEU A 334 -8.16 21.46 -0.65
N ASN A 335 -7.42 20.44 -0.22
CA ASN A 335 -6.96 20.32 1.16
C ASN A 335 -5.74 21.21 1.40
N SER A 336 -5.70 21.88 2.54
CA SER A 336 -4.57 22.73 2.96
C SER A 336 -3.51 21.98 3.78
N GLY A 337 -3.66 20.65 3.91
CA GLY A 337 -2.73 19.78 4.64
C GLY A 337 -2.89 19.79 6.15
N ASN A 338 -4.09 20.10 6.63
CA ASN A 338 -4.45 20.15 8.05
C ASN A 338 -5.93 19.75 8.28
N GLY A 339 -6.52 19.00 7.34
CA GLY A 339 -7.94 18.65 7.36
C GLY A 339 -8.90 19.81 7.10
N THR A 340 -8.42 20.91 6.49
CA THR A 340 -9.25 22.05 6.10
C THR A 340 -9.26 22.31 4.60
N PHE A 341 -10.43 22.73 4.11
CA PHE A 341 -10.71 22.90 2.69
C PHE A 341 -11.09 24.35 2.41
N GLU A 342 -10.07 25.21 2.28
CA GLU A 342 -10.24 26.65 2.13
C GLU A 342 -10.50 27.08 0.68
N MET A 343 -10.00 26.33 -0.30
CA MET A 343 -10.18 26.62 -1.72
C MET A 343 -11.18 25.65 -2.36
N GLN A 344 -12.19 26.22 -3.03
CA GLN A 344 -13.17 25.48 -3.80
C GLN A 344 -13.17 25.93 -5.25
N ILE A 345 -13.06 24.97 -6.17
CA ILE A 345 -13.15 25.22 -7.61
C ILE A 345 -14.44 24.59 -8.11
N ASN A 346 -15.26 25.36 -8.81
CA ASN A 346 -16.56 24.93 -9.32
C ASN A 346 -16.54 24.77 -10.84
N TYR A 347 -16.98 23.61 -11.32
CA TYR A 347 -17.08 23.27 -12.73
C TYR A 347 -18.55 23.01 -13.11
N PRO A 348 -19.11 23.75 -14.07
CA PRO A 348 -20.42 23.41 -14.61
C PRO A 348 -20.33 22.12 -15.43
N ILE A 349 -21.14 21.11 -15.10
CA ILE A 349 -21.16 19.84 -15.84
C ILE A 349 -22.06 19.93 -17.07
N GLY A 350 -23.13 20.73 -16.99
CA GLY A 350 -24.03 21.00 -18.11
C GLY A 350 -25.48 21.13 -17.63
N ALA A 351 -26.26 21.97 -18.31
CA ALA A 351 -27.65 22.21 -17.91
C ALA A 351 -28.50 20.94 -17.94
N ASP A 352 -29.30 20.72 -16.91
CA ASP A 352 -30.18 19.56 -16.71
C ASP A 352 -29.40 18.22 -16.77
N SER A 353 -28.16 18.22 -16.28
CA SER A 353 -27.31 17.02 -16.25
C SER A 353 -27.68 16.10 -15.09
N TYR A 354 -28.06 16.64 -13.93
CA TYR A 354 -28.38 15.92 -12.70
C TYR A 354 -27.34 14.82 -12.41
N PRO A 355 -26.09 15.22 -12.10
CA PRO A 355 -25.00 14.27 -11.87
C PRO A 355 -25.31 13.38 -10.65
N ARG A 356 -25.08 12.07 -10.78
CA ARG A 356 -25.46 11.05 -9.78
C ARG A 356 -24.28 10.25 -9.23
N TYR A 357 -23.16 10.22 -9.93
CA TYR A 357 -22.03 9.41 -9.53
C TYR A 357 -20.75 10.03 -10.07
N ILE A 358 -19.65 9.91 -9.31
CA ILE A 358 -18.33 10.37 -9.70
C ILE A 358 -17.28 9.33 -9.33
N LEU A 359 -16.27 9.17 -10.18
CA LEU A 359 -15.05 8.41 -9.91
C LEU A 359 -13.82 9.24 -10.30
N ALA A 360 -12.72 8.96 -9.62
CA ALA A 360 -11.39 9.48 -9.90
C ALA A 360 -10.49 8.33 -10.38
N ASP A 361 -9.79 8.51 -11.49
CA ASP A 361 -8.79 7.57 -12.02
C ASP A 361 -7.86 8.28 -13.02
N ASP A 362 -6.67 7.75 -13.28
CA ASP A 362 -5.77 8.21 -14.35
C ASP A 362 -6.11 7.46 -15.66
N ILE A 363 -7.12 7.94 -16.36
CA ILE A 363 -7.74 7.19 -17.46
C ILE A 363 -6.92 7.33 -18.75
N ASN A 364 -6.20 8.44 -18.89
CA ASN A 364 -5.35 8.71 -20.03
C ASN A 364 -3.88 8.23 -19.82
N LYS A 365 -3.52 7.82 -18.59
CA LYS A 365 -2.18 7.36 -18.17
C LYS A 365 -1.10 8.43 -18.21
N ASP A 366 -1.44 9.67 -17.86
CA ASP A 366 -0.50 10.80 -17.77
C ASP A 366 0.02 11.07 -16.34
N ASN A 367 -0.41 10.26 -15.36
CA ASN A 367 -0.17 10.37 -13.92
C ASN A 367 -0.91 11.51 -13.23
N TYR A 368 -1.91 12.12 -13.89
CA TYR A 368 -2.84 13.03 -13.27
C TYR A 368 -4.20 12.38 -13.10
N VAL A 369 -4.89 12.76 -12.03
CA VAL A 369 -6.19 12.19 -11.71
C VAL A 369 -7.25 12.87 -12.58
N ASP A 370 -7.96 12.09 -13.39
CA ASP A 370 -9.12 12.49 -14.17
C ASP A 370 -10.42 12.21 -13.40
N LEU A 371 -11.52 12.83 -13.81
CA LEU A 371 -12.85 12.65 -13.21
C LEU A 371 -13.88 12.16 -14.23
N VAL A 372 -14.66 11.16 -13.85
CA VAL A 372 -15.76 10.60 -14.66
C VAL A 372 -17.07 10.72 -13.91
N ILE A 373 -18.07 11.34 -14.55
CA ILE A 373 -19.33 11.68 -13.91
C ILE A 373 -20.51 11.09 -14.68
N ALA A 374 -21.38 10.36 -13.98
CA ALA A 374 -22.66 9.91 -14.53
C ALA A 374 -23.68 11.03 -14.43
N THR A 375 -24.23 11.44 -15.57
CA THR A 375 -25.24 12.50 -15.66
C THR A 375 -26.57 11.91 -16.10
N SER A 376 -27.49 11.81 -15.16
CA SER A 376 -28.66 10.93 -15.31
C SER A 376 -29.75 11.51 -16.20
N LYS A 377 -30.01 12.82 -16.15
CA LYS A 377 -31.12 13.42 -16.89
C LYS A 377 -30.79 13.67 -18.36
N ASN A 378 -29.55 14.05 -18.66
CA ASN A 378 -29.08 14.25 -20.02
C ASN A 378 -28.61 12.93 -20.70
N ASN A 379 -28.67 11.80 -19.99
CA ASN A 379 -28.28 10.47 -20.47
C ASN A 379 -26.85 10.42 -21.03
N SER A 380 -25.89 10.84 -20.22
CA SER A 380 -24.49 10.88 -20.64
C SER A 380 -23.50 10.64 -19.51
N ILE A 381 -22.26 10.38 -19.89
CA ILE A 381 -21.07 10.41 -19.04
C ILE A 381 -20.27 11.67 -19.38
N SER A 382 -19.85 12.42 -18.37
CA SER A 382 -18.96 13.57 -18.51
C SER A 382 -17.55 13.19 -18.03
N LEU A 383 -16.55 13.32 -18.90
CA LEU A 383 -15.13 13.08 -18.60
C LEU A 383 -14.40 14.41 -18.51
N LEU A 384 -13.71 14.65 -17.40
CA LEU A 384 -12.92 15.86 -17.15
C LEU A 384 -11.47 15.42 -16.94
N MET A 385 -10.58 15.80 -17.86
CA MET A 385 -9.16 15.46 -17.75
C MET A 385 -8.47 16.37 -16.73
N GLY A 386 -7.64 15.79 -15.86
CA GLY A 386 -6.90 16.51 -14.83
C GLY A 386 -5.57 17.07 -15.33
N HIS A 387 -5.18 18.23 -14.81
CA HIS A 387 -3.87 18.84 -15.11
C HIS A 387 -2.87 18.73 -13.96
N GLY A 388 -3.23 18.03 -12.88
CA GLY A 388 -2.37 17.84 -11.71
C GLY A 388 -2.07 19.13 -10.94
N ASN A 389 -2.89 20.18 -11.12
CA ASN A 389 -2.77 21.48 -10.45
C ASN A 389 -4.12 21.94 -9.84
N GLY A 390 -5.06 21.00 -9.66
CA GLY A 390 -6.43 21.26 -9.21
C GLY A 390 -7.38 21.71 -10.33
N ASN A 391 -6.87 21.99 -11.54
CA ASN A 391 -7.69 22.34 -12.69
C ASN A 391 -8.05 21.14 -13.56
N PHE A 392 -9.25 21.21 -14.14
CA PHE A 392 -9.77 20.21 -15.07
C PHE A 392 -10.19 20.83 -16.39
N ASP A 393 -10.09 20.04 -17.46
CA ASP A 393 -10.64 20.39 -18.77
C ASP A 393 -12.16 20.55 -18.75
N ILE A 394 -12.66 21.22 -19.79
CA ILE A 394 -14.10 21.29 -20.05
C ILE A 394 -14.66 19.87 -20.23
N PRO A 395 -15.83 19.54 -19.65
CA PRO A 395 -16.40 18.21 -19.74
C PRO A 395 -16.55 17.69 -21.17
N GLN A 396 -15.93 16.54 -21.45
CA GLN A 396 -16.18 15.76 -22.65
C GLN A 396 -17.39 14.84 -22.42
N VAL A 397 -18.42 14.97 -23.24
CA VAL A 397 -19.70 14.30 -23.02
C VAL A 397 -19.85 13.09 -23.95
N TYR A 398 -20.11 11.93 -23.36
CA TYR A 398 -20.35 10.67 -24.05
C TYR A 398 -21.79 10.19 -23.81
N SER A 399 -22.59 10.05 -24.86
CA SER A 399 -23.99 9.62 -24.72
C SER A 399 -24.10 8.15 -24.31
N THR A 400 -24.97 7.86 -23.35
CA THR A 400 -25.30 6.50 -22.90
C THR A 400 -26.57 5.92 -23.55
N GLY A 401 -27.10 6.63 -24.55
CA GLY A 401 -28.35 6.30 -25.22
C GLY A 401 -29.56 7.04 -24.64
N LYS A 402 -30.63 7.14 -25.44
CA LYS A 402 -31.85 7.82 -25.02
C LYS A 402 -32.52 7.08 -23.85
N ASP A 403 -33.01 7.83 -22.87
CA ASP A 403 -33.74 7.31 -21.71
C ASP A 403 -32.93 6.30 -20.87
N SER A 404 -31.59 6.39 -20.91
CA SER A 404 -30.72 5.43 -20.24
C SER A 404 -30.57 5.68 -18.73
N TYR A 405 -30.70 6.93 -18.28
CA TYR A 405 -30.57 7.35 -16.88
C TYR A 405 -29.41 6.67 -16.13
N PRO A 406 -28.14 6.96 -16.48
CA PRO A 406 -26.98 6.35 -15.83
C PRO A 406 -26.93 6.73 -14.34
N LEU A 407 -26.76 5.72 -13.46
CA LEU A 407 -26.74 5.90 -12.00
C LEU A 407 -25.38 5.62 -11.35
N ALA A 408 -24.56 4.75 -11.94
CA ALA A 408 -23.23 4.40 -11.43
C ALA A 408 -22.29 4.01 -12.58
N ILE A 409 -20.99 4.10 -12.32
CA ILE A 409 -19.90 3.79 -13.25
C ILE A 409 -18.89 2.92 -12.51
N ALA A 410 -18.25 2.00 -13.23
CA ALA A 410 -17.01 1.35 -12.84
C ALA A 410 -15.97 1.58 -13.95
N ILE A 411 -14.70 1.60 -13.57
CA ILE A 411 -13.57 1.81 -14.47
C ILE A 411 -12.69 0.56 -14.43
N GLY A 412 -12.27 0.07 -15.60
CA GLY A 412 -11.35 -1.06 -15.68
C GLY A 412 -11.14 -1.53 -17.12
N ASP A 413 -10.03 -2.23 -17.36
CA ASP A 413 -9.70 -2.81 -18.65
C ASP A 413 -10.45 -4.15 -18.85
N VAL A 414 -11.61 -4.09 -19.52
CA VAL A 414 -12.47 -5.29 -19.68
C VAL A 414 -12.12 -6.09 -20.93
N ASN A 415 -11.22 -5.58 -21.77
CA ASN A 415 -10.82 -6.21 -23.04
C ASN A 415 -9.31 -6.55 -23.12
N ASN A 416 -8.57 -6.32 -22.03
CA ASN A 416 -7.13 -6.50 -21.87
C ASN A 416 -6.27 -5.77 -22.91
N ASP A 417 -6.69 -4.58 -23.35
CA ASP A 417 -5.91 -3.75 -24.28
C ASP A 417 -4.96 -2.77 -23.57
N ASN A 418 -4.85 -2.89 -22.24
CA ASN A 418 -4.15 -2.01 -21.31
C ASN A 418 -4.71 -0.58 -21.27
N ARG A 419 -6.02 -0.39 -21.49
CA ARG A 419 -6.68 0.91 -21.37
C ARG A 419 -7.92 0.80 -20.49
N SER A 420 -8.17 1.84 -19.71
CA SER A 420 -9.32 1.88 -18.83
C SER A 420 -10.62 2.11 -19.63
N ASP A 421 -11.52 1.13 -19.60
CA ASP A 421 -12.86 1.21 -20.16
C ASP A 421 -13.87 1.69 -19.10
N LEU A 422 -15.06 2.10 -19.54
CA LEU A 422 -16.16 2.46 -18.63
C LEU A 422 -17.29 1.44 -18.70
N ILE A 423 -17.73 0.99 -17.54
CA ILE A 423 -18.90 0.12 -17.36
C ILE A 423 -19.98 0.92 -16.61
N ILE A 424 -21.21 0.94 -17.13
CA ILE A 424 -22.23 1.91 -16.75
C ILE A 424 -23.53 1.20 -16.38
N ALA A 425 -24.08 1.49 -15.20
CA ALA A 425 -25.41 1.08 -14.79
C ALA A 425 -26.46 2.04 -15.37
N ASN A 426 -27.13 1.64 -16.46
CA ASN A 426 -28.19 2.44 -17.09
C ASN A 426 -29.56 2.02 -16.58
N ALA A 427 -30.07 2.75 -15.58
CA ALA A 427 -31.28 2.37 -14.87
C ALA A 427 -32.57 2.47 -15.70
N GLY A 428 -32.60 3.33 -16.73
CA GLY A 428 -33.80 3.56 -17.52
C GLY A 428 -34.04 2.57 -18.67
N ILE A 429 -32.96 1.99 -19.20
CA ILE A 429 -33.02 0.97 -20.26
C ILE A 429 -32.76 -0.44 -19.74
N ASP A 430 -32.74 -0.63 -18.41
CA ASP A 430 -32.51 -1.92 -17.74
C ASP A 430 -31.24 -2.65 -18.23
N GLY A 431 -30.18 -1.88 -18.51
CA GLY A 431 -28.99 -2.38 -19.19
C GLY A 431 -27.67 -1.89 -18.62
N ILE A 432 -26.62 -2.66 -18.90
CA ILE A 432 -25.22 -2.35 -18.59
C ILE A 432 -24.60 -1.81 -19.87
N GLY A 433 -24.14 -0.56 -19.83
CA GLY A 433 -23.38 0.04 -20.93
C GLY A 433 -21.90 -0.22 -20.78
N ILE A 434 -21.20 -0.50 -21.88
CA ILE A 434 -19.74 -0.58 -21.93
C ILE A 434 -19.23 0.37 -23.00
N LEU A 435 -18.44 1.35 -22.59
CA LEU A 435 -17.70 2.25 -23.47
C LEU A 435 -16.25 1.77 -23.51
N LEU A 436 -15.90 1.02 -24.57
CA LEU A 436 -14.52 0.61 -24.80
C LEU A 436 -13.68 1.80 -25.27
N ARG A 437 -12.47 1.91 -24.75
CA ARG A 437 -11.55 2.99 -25.09
C ARG A 437 -10.95 2.75 -26.47
N PHE A 438 -11.03 3.75 -27.36
CA PHE A 438 -10.47 3.64 -28.72
C PHE A 438 -9.00 4.07 -28.76
N ASP A 439 -8.69 5.15 -28.06
CA ASP A 439 -7.36 5.70 -27.81
C ASP A 439 -7.36 6.41 -26.44
N TYR A 440 -6.24 7.01 -26.02
CA TYR A 440 -6.15 7.71 -24.73
C TYR A 440 -7.02 8.98 -24.62
N THR A 441 -7.75 9.34 -25.69
CA THR A 441 -8.55 10.57 -25.77
C THR A 441 -10.04 10.33 -25.98
N THR A 442 -10.45 9.17 -26.51
CA THR A 442 -11.83 8.94 -26.96
C THR A 442 -12.33 7.53 -26.67
N PHE A 443 -13.64 7.44 -26.42
CA PHE A 443 -14.39 6.18 -26.29
C PHE A 443 -15.14 5.82 -27.57
N GLN A 444 -15.27 4.51 -27.82
CA GLN A 444 -16.15 3.97 -28.85
C GLN A 444 -17.62 4.13 -28.45
N ARG A 445 -18.53 3.90 -29.41
CA ARG A 445 -19.96 3.88 -29.13
C ARG A 445 -20.30 2.75 -28.13
N GLN A 446 -21.14 3.07 -27.16
CA GLN A 446 -21.58 2.13 -26.12
C GLN A 446 -22.11 0.81 -26.70
N LYS A 447 -21.63 -0.29 -26.13
CA LYS A 447 -22.24 -1.62 -26.24
C LYS A 447 -23.15 -1.85 -25.03
N THR A 448 -24.41 -2.21 -25.25
CA THR A 448 -25.37 -2.43 -24.17
C THR A 448 -25.64 -3.92 -23.96
N TYR A 449 -25.59 -4.36 -22.72
CA TYR A 449 -25.98 -5.69 -22.26
C TYR A 449 -27.26 -5.55 -21.43
N SER A 450 -28.36 -6.14 -21.87
CA SER A 450 -29.62 -6.17 -21.15
C SER A 450 -30.10 -7.62 -21.04
N SER A 451 -30.56 -8.02 -19.86
CA SER A 451 -31.23 -9.33 -19.68
C SER A 451 -32.73 -9.12 -19.48
N GLU A 452 -33.55 -10.11 -19.84
CA GLU A 452 -35.02 -9.99 -19.79
C GLU A 452 -35.61 -9.86 -18.36
N ASN A 453 -34.78 -10.02 -17.31
CA ASN A 453 -35.21 -10.03 -15.90
C ASN A 453 -34.39 -9.10 -14.99
N THR A 454 -33.70 -8.11 -15.55
CA THR A 454 -33.02 -7.05 -14.78
C THR A 454 -33.90 -5.83 -14.71
N ARG A 455 -34.14 -5.30 -13.51
CA ARG A 455 -34.94 -4.08 -13.32
C ARG A 455 -34.10 -3.01 -12.66
N ARG A 456 -33.77 -1.96 -13.39
CA ARG A 456 -33.13 -0.73 -12.94
C ARG A 456 -31.79 -0.99 -12.23
N PRO A 457 -30.72 -1.31 -12.98
CA PRO A 457 -29.38 -1.40 -12.41
C PRO A 457 -29.04 -0.12 -11.67
N HIS A 458 -28.52 -0.25 -10.45
CA HIS A 458 -28.33 0.88 -9.55
C HIS A 458 -26.86 1.19 -9.30
N TYR A 459 -26.09 0.18 -8.88
CA TYR A 459 -24.66 0.30 -8.58
C TYR A 459 -23.88 -0.78 -9.31
N ILE A 460 -22.64 -0.47 -9.67
CA ILE A 460 -21.77 -1.36 -10.45
C ILE A 460 -20.33 -1.26 -9.96
N ILE A 461 -19.64 -2.38 -9.88
CA ILE A 461 -18.22 -2.45 -9.48
C ILE A 461 -17.56 -3.63 -10.21
N THR A 462 -16.24 -3.57 -10.37
CA THR A 462 -15.46 -4.57 -11.08
C THR A 462 -14.34 -5.13 -10.22
N SER A 463 -14.10 -6.43 -10.33
CA SER A 463 -12.95 -7.15 -9.77
C SER A 463 -12.79 -8.48 -10.50
N ASP A 464 -11.69 -9.18 -10.28
CA ASP A 464 -11.51 -10.56 -10.71
C ASP A 464 -12.09 -11.49 -9.62
N PHE A 465 -13.38 -11.82 -9.70
CA PHE A 465 -14.05 -12.62 -8.66
C PHE A 465 -13.71 -14.11 -8.76
N ASN A 466 -13.16 -14.54 -9.89
CA ASN A 466 -12.87 -15.94 -10.18
C ASN A 466 -11.35 -16.22 -10.29
N ASN A 467 -10.49 -15.22 -10.04
CA ASN A 467 -9.04 -15.31 -10.15
C ASN A 467 -8.54 -15.77 -11.55
N ASP A 468 -9.26 -15.46 -12.63
CA ASP A 468 -8.88 -15.78 -14.00
C ASP A 468 -8.08 -14.68 -14.71
N LYS A 469 -7.83 -13.57 -14.00
CA LYS A 469 -7.15 -12.32 -14.43
C LYS A 469 -7.97 -11.43 -15.35
N TYR A 470 -9.24 -11.73 -15.58
CA TYR A 470 -10.14 -10.87 -16.32
C TYR A 470 -11.09 -10.15 -15.37
N LEU A 471 -11.41 -8.90 -15.70
CA LEU A 471 -12.35 -8.13 -14.90
C LEU A 471 -13.76 -8.67 -15.09
N ASP A 472 -14.38 -9.04 -13.98
CA ASP A 472 -15.78 -9.37 -13.83
C ASP A 472 -16.57 -8.14 -13.36
N ILE A 473 -17.90 -8.21 -13.47
CA ILE A 473 -18.81 -7.13 -13.05
C ILE A 473 -19.75 -7.65 -11.96
N ALA A 474 -19.84 -6.92 -10.85
CA ALA A 474 -20.92 -7.05 -9.87
C ALA A 474 -21.90 -5.88 -9.99
N ILE A 475 -23.20 -6.19 -9.90
CA ILE A 475 -24.26 -5.22 -10.12
C ILE A 475 -25.46 -5.42 -9.18
N THR A 476 -25.97 -4.31 -8.65
CA THR A 476 -27.21 -4.28 -7.86
C THR A 476 -28.36 -3.69 -8.67
N TYR A 477 -29.59 -3.98 -8.23
CA TYR A 477 -30.81 -3.53 -8.88
C TYR A 477 -31.77 -2.98 -7.82
N SER A 478 -32.26 -1.76 -7.99
CA SER A 478 -33.05 -1.06 -6.95
C SER A 478 -34.37 -1.75 -6.57
N LEU A 479 -34.82 -2.71 -7.37
CA LEU A 479 -36.10 -3.41 -7.20
C LEU A 479 -35.93 -4.94 -7.19
N SER A 480 -34.71 -5.44 -6.92
CA SER A 480 -34.43 -6.86 -6.77
C SER A 480 -34.10 -7.25 -5.33
N ASP A 481 -33.99 -8.54 -5.09
CA ASP A 481 -33.47 -9.17 -3.89
C ASP A 481 -32.18 -9.97 -4.18
N ASN A 482 -31.43 -9.56 -5.21
CA ASN A 482 -30.20 -10.25 -5.63
C ASN A 482 -29.14 -9.29 -6.17
N ILE A 483 -27.88 -9.67 -5.99
CA ILE A 483 -26.72 -9.16 -6.73
C ILE A 483 -26.53 -10.01 -7.99
N GLY A 484 -26.27 -9.36 -9.12
CA GLY A 484 -25.86 -10.01 -10.36
C GLY A 484 -24.33 -10.01 -10.49
N ILE A 485 -23.74 -11.12 -10.91
CA ILE A 485 -22.32 -11.24 -11.26
C ILE A 485 -22.21 -11.66 -12.73
N LEU A 486 -21.40 -10.95 -13.50
CA LEU A 486 -21.08 -11.24 -14.90
C LEU A 486 -19.59 -11.53 -15.00
N LEU A 487 -19.22 -12.77 -15.31
CA LEU A 487 -17.82 -13.13 -15.46
C LEU A 487 -17.29 -12.64 -16.80
N GLY A 488 -16.17 -11.93 -16.78
CA GLY A 488 -15.48 -11.38 -17.94
C GLY A 488 -14.81 -12.48 -18.78
N CYS A 489 -14.75 -12.27 -20.08
CA CYS A 489 -14.01 -13.15 -20.99
C CYS A 489 -12.71 -12.50 -21.51
N GLY A 490 -12.33 -11.35 -20.94
CA GLY A 490 -11.10 -10.63 -21.30
C GLY A 490 -11.08 -10.04 -22.71
N ASN A 491 -12.23 -9.95 -23.38
CA ASN A 491 -12.38 -9.41 -24.74
C ASN A 491 -13.55 -8.42 -24.84
N GLY A 492 -13.97 -7.84 -23.71
CA GLY A 492 -15.14 -6.99 -23.59
C GLY A 492 -16.49 -7.71 -23.67
N ASN A 493 -16.52 -9.05 -23.73
CA ASN A 493 -17.72 -9.86 -23.55
C ASN A 493 -17.77 -10.47 -22.15
N PHE A 494 -19.00 -10.81 -21.74
CA PHE A 494 -19.31 -11.38 -20.44
C PHE A 494 -20.16 -12.62 -20.59
N THR A 495 -20.04 -13.52 -19.63
CA THR A 495 -20.85 -14.74 -19.52
C THR A 495 -22.30 -14.42 -19.12
N THR A 496 -23.13 -15.46 -19.00
CA THR A 496 -24.49 -15.31 -18.45
C THR A 496 -24.44 -14.87 -16.99
N MET A 497 -25.30 -13.92 -16.62
CA MET A 497 -25.40 -13.39 -15.27
C MET A 497 -25.72 -14.46 -14.22
N LEU A 498 -24.81 -14.62 -13.26
CA LEU A 498 -25.03 -15.34 -12.02
C LEU A 498 -25.79 -14.44 -11.04
N ARG A 499 -26.61 -15.01 -10.16
CA ARG A 499 -27.42 -14.26 -9.19
C ARG A 499 -27.25 -14.82 -7.80
N TYR A 500 -26.95 -13.94 -6.85
CA TYR A 500 -26.81 -14.26 -5.44
C TYR A 500 -27.85 -13.49 -4.66
N SER A 501 -28.67 -14.20 -3.87
CA SER A 501 -29.74 -13.58 -3.11
C SER A 501 -29.20 -12.76 -1.96
N THR A 502 -29.73 -11.55 -1.81
CA THR A 502 -29.48 -10.64 -0.68
C THR A 502 -30.58 -10.72 0.39
N GLY A 503 -31.54 -11.64 0.22
CA GLY A 503 -32.70 -11.83 1.10
C GLY A 503 -33.96 -11.18 0.54
N TYR A 504 -35.11 -11.81 0.77
CA TYR A 504 -36.39 -11.40 0.18
C TYR A 504 -36.74 -9.94 0.51
N GLY A 505 -36.98 -9.12 -0.53
CA GLY A 505 -37.35 -7.71 -0.37
C GLY A 505 -36.24 -6.82 0.18
N SER A 506 -34.97 -7.21 0.04
CA SER A 506 -33.81 -6.49 0.58
C SER A 506 -33.48 -5.18 -0.15
N TYR A 507 -33.71 -5.12 -1.47
CA TYR A 507 -33.40 -3.96 -2.34
C TYR A 507 -31.95 -3.49 -2.17
N PRO A 508 -30.97 -4.26 -2.69
CA PRO A 508 -29.57 -3.92 -2.55
C PRO A 508 -29.23 -2.65 -3.34
N ILE A 509 -28.43 -1.77 -2.74
CA ILE A 509 -28.08 -0.45 -3.29
C ILE A 509 -26.59 -0.35 -3.61
N ALA A 510 -25.73 -0.07 -2.64
CA ALA A 510 -24.29 0.11 -2.84
C ALA A 510 -23.51 -1.18 -2.56
N VAL A 511 -22.34 -1.30 -3.18
CA VAL A 511 -21.44 -2.45 -3.02
C VAL A 511 -20.01 -1.97 -2.82
N VAL A 512 -19.28 -2.60 -1.90
CA VAL A 512 -17.82 -2.48 -1.76
C VAL A 512 -17.20 -3.87 -1.77
N LEU A 513 -15.98 -3.94 -2.29
CA LEU A 513 -15.19 -5.16 -2.40
C LEU A 513 -14.00 -5.06 -1.47
N THR A 514 -13.79 -6.08 -0.64
CA THR A 514 -12.63 -6.20 0.25
C THR A 514 -12.52 -7.64 0.73
N ASP A 515 -11.36 -8.05 1.22
CA ASP A 515 -11.18 -9.32 1.91
C ASP A 515 -11.45 -9.11 3.41
N MET A 516 -12.64 -9.46 3.88
CA MET A 516 -13.08 -9.18 5.26
C MET A 516 -12.57 -10.23 6.26
N ASN A 517 -12.23 -11.43 5.79
CA ASN A 517 -11.83 -12.54 6.65
C ASN A 517 -10.34 -12.92 6.48
N ASN A 518 -9.59 -12.11 5.72
CA ASN A 518 -8.17 -12.28 5.42
C ASN A 518 -7.84 -13.63 4.76
N ASP A 519 -8.75 -14.17 3.93
CA ASP A 519 -8.55 -15.43 3.23
C ASP A 519 -7.94 -15.29 1.81
N ASN A 520 -7.59 -14.07 1.44
CA ASN A 520 -7.12 -13.60 0.12
C ASN A 520 -8.15 -13.76 -1.00
N GLN A 521 -9.44 -13.71 -0.67
CA GLN A 521 -10.51 -13.72 -1.65
C GLN A 521 -11.32 -12.43 -1.56
N THR A 522 -11.84 -12.00 -2.69
CA THR A 522 -12.68 -10.79 -2.72
C THR A 522 -14.06 -11.15 -2.16
N ASP A 523 -14.42 -10.53 -1.04
CA ASP A 523 -15.78 -10.56 -0.51
C ASP A 523 -16.61 -9.39 -1.06
N ILE A 524 -17.93 -9.59 -1.11
CA ILE A 524 -18.88 -8.55 -1.52
C ILE A 524 -19.68 -8.10 -0.31
N ILE A 525 -19.56 -6.82 0.02
CA ILE A 525 -20.38 -6.15 1.05
C ILE A 525 -21.44 -5.31 0.36
N VAL A 526 -22.70 -5.44 0.77
CA VAL A 526 -23.84 -4.77 0.15
C VAL A 526 -24.75 -4.11 1.18
N THR A 527 -25.23 -2.90 0.91
CA THR A 527 -26.32 -2.29 1.71
C THR A 527 -27.67 -2.76 1.20
N ASN A 528 -28.50 -3.30 2.09
CA ASN A 528 -29.86 -3.71 1.82
C ASN A 528 -30.85 -2.66 2.31
N TYR A 529 -31.26 -1.77 1.40
CA TYR A 529 -32.04 -0.57 1.70
C TYR A 529 -33.33 -0.85 2.46
N ALA A 530 -34.16 -1.79 1.98
CA ALA A 530 -35.45 -2.07 2.60
C ALA A 530 -35.33 -3.01 3.82
N ALA A 531 -34.27 -3.81 3.89
CA ALA A 531 -34.03 -4.70 5.03
C ALA A 531 -33.41 -3.99 6.24
N ASN A 532 -32.94 -2.74 6.09
CA ASN A 532 -32.15 -2.04 7.12
C ASN A 532 -30.99 -2.91 7.61
N ALA A 533 -30.18 -3.41 6.68
CA ALA A 533 -29.08 -4.31 6.98
C ALA A 533 -27.91 -4.13 6.01
N ILE A 534 -26.75 -4.61 6.41
CA ILE A 534 -25.60 -4.87 5.55
C ILE A 534 -25.57 -6.37 5.30
N GLY A 535 -25.39 -6.79 4.05
CA GLY A 535 -25.19 -8.18 3.68
C GLY A 535 -23.75 -8.42 3.24
N ILE A 536 -23.19 -9.57 3.58
CA ILE A 536 -21.84 -9.98 3.18
C ILE A 536 -21.89 -11.34 2.49
N LEU A 537 -21.34 -11.40 1.29
CA LEU A 537 -21.13 -12.59 0.50
C LEU A 537 -19.63 -12.91 0.52
N PHE A 538 -19.22 -13.90 1.32
CA PHE A 538 -17.82 -14.33 1.39
C PHE A 538 -17.40 -15.07 0.12
N GLY A 539 -16.23 -14.73 -0.41
CA GLY A 539 -15.64 -15.36 -1.59
C GLY A 539 -15.16 -16.79 -1.32
N ARG A 540 -15.26 -17.68 -2.31
CA ARG A 540 -14.70 -19.04 -2.26
C ARG A 540 -13.83 -19.36 -3.46
N SER A 541 -12.79 -20.17 -3.19
CA SER A 541 -11.73 -20.49 -4.14
C SER A 541 -12.23 -21.32 -5.33
N ASN A 542 -13.49 -21.76 -5.27
CA ASN A 542 -14.21 -22.48 -6.31
C ASN A 542 -15.11 -21.56 -7.16
N LEU A 543 -14.80 -20.27 -7.24
CA LEU A 543 -15.43 -19.32 -8.16
C LEU A 543 -16.91 -19.05 -7.80
N ASN A 544 -17.24 -19.05 -6.51
CA ASN A 544 -18.59 -18.80 -5.99
C ASN A 544 -18.54 -18.00 -4.70
N PHE A 545 -19.70 -17.45 -4.32
CA PHE A 545 -19.92 -16.81 -3.03
C PHE A 545 -20.72 -17.69 -2.09
N ASP A 546 -20.52 -17.47 -0.80
CA ASP A 546 -21.32 -18.08 0.26
C ASP A 546 -22.74 -17.53 0.33
N THR A 547 -23.56 -18.23 1.10
CA THR A 547 -24.87 -17.69 1.47
C THR A 547 -24.66 -16.40 2.24
N ILE A 548 -25.40 -15.35 1.85
CA ILE A 548 -25.25 -14.04 2.44
C ILE A 548 -25.44 -14.07 3.96
N VAL A 549 -24.55 -13.39 4.67
CA VAL A 549 -24.70 -13.12 6.09
C VAL A 549 -25.19 -11.69 6.25
N ASN A 550 -26.35 -11.52 6.88
CA ASN A 550 -26.96 -10.20 7.07
C ASN A 550 -26.74 -9.69 8.50
N TYR A 551 -26.24 -8.47 8.60
CA TYR A 551 -26.03 -7.73 9.83
C TYR A 551 -27.06 -6.58 9.89
N PRO A 552 -28.04 -6.65 10.80
CA PRO A 552 -29.02 -5.59 10.96
C PRO A 552 -28.33 -4.29 11.37
N ILE A 553 -28.80 -3.18 10.81
CA ILE A 553 -28.44 -1.85 11.28
C ILE A 553 -29.66 -1.19 11.95
N GLU A 554 -29.58 0.11 12.22
CA GLU A 554 -30.67 0.86 12.84
C GLU A 554 -31.99 0.72 12.06
N LYS A 555 -33.09 0.52 12.79
CA LYS A 555 -34.41 0.34 12.18
C LYS A 555 -34.90 1.64 11.55
N GLY A 556 -35.22 1.60 10.26
CA GLY A 556 -35.64 2.79 9.50
C GLY A 556 -34.46 3.66 9.05
N ALA A 557 -33.24 3.11 9.07
CA ALA A 557 -32.03 3.76 8.60
C ALA A 557 -32.00 3.89 7.08
N ASN A 558 -32.52 2.88 6.36
CA ASN A 558 -32.54 2.82 4.90
C ASN A 558 -31.13 3.08 4.30
N PRO A 559 -30.20 2.12 4.41
CA PRO A 559 -28.81 2.34 4.05
C PRO A 559 -28.63 2.50 2.53
N VAL A 560 -27.90 3.52 2.10
CA VAL A 560 -27.76 3.91 0.68
C VAL A 560 -26.34 3.90 0.13
N SER A 561 -25.34 3.97 1.01
CA SER A 561 -23.93 4.00 0.62
C SER A 561 -23.08 3.40 1.74
N LEU A 562 -21.92 2.85 1.39
CA LEU A 562 -20.99 2.29 2.36
C LEU A 562 -19.54 2.52 1.92
N ALA A 563 -18.63 2.56 2.88
CA ALA A 563 -17.19 2.56 2.68
C ALA A 563 -16.55 1.63 3.71
N VAL A 564 -15.33 1.17 3.41
CA VAL A 564 -14.55 0.30 4.29
C VAL A 564 -13.23 0.95 4.63
N GLY A 565 -12.70 0.68 5.82
CA GLY A 565 -11.44 1.19 6.31
C GLY A 565 -11.19 0.73 7.73
N ASP A 566 -10.01 0.99 8.27
CA ASP A 566 -9.71 0.73 9.69
C ASP A 566 -10.07 2.00 10.46
N PHE A 567 -11.19 1.98 11.18
CA PHE A 567 -11.72 3.16 11.88
C PHE A 567 -11.31 3.19 13.35
N ASP A 568 -10.96 2.06 13.95
CA ASP A 568 -10.51 2.00 15.35
C ASP A 568 -8.99 1.74 15.52
N ASN A 569 -8.26 1.65 14.42
CA ASN A 569 -6.82 1.38 14.33
C ASN A 569 -6.42 0.04 14.94
N ASP A 570 -7.31 -0.96 14.88
CA ASP A 570 -7.02 -2.31 15.33
C ASP A 570 -6.38 -3.20 14.25
N GLY A 571 -6.25 -2.68 13.03
CA GLY A 571 -5.67 -3.36 11.87
C GLY A 571 -6.67 -4.21 11.10
N GLN A 572 -7.97 -4.16 11.44
CA GLN A 572 -9.04 -4.92 10.81
C GLN A 572 -9.90 -4.01 9.94
N THR A 573 -10.61 -4.61 8.97
CA THR A 573 -11.50 -3.84 8.09
C THR A 573 -12.83 -3.62 8.79
N ASP A 574 -13.18 -2.35 9.00
CA ASP A 574 -14.47 -1.90 9.49
C ASP A 574 -15.35 -1.38 8.34
N ILE A 575 -16.64 -1.18 8.62
CA ILE A 575 -17.62 -0.70 7.65
C ILE A 575 -18.29 0.58 8.16
N ALA A 576 -18.26 1.63 7.35
CA ALA A 576 -19.06 2.83 7.55
C ALA A 576 -20.25 2.84 6.58
N VAL A 577 -21.45 3.05 7.09
CA VAL A 577 -22.70 3.01 6.32
C VAL A 577 -23.49 4.29 6.49
N VAL A 578 -23.93 4.85 5.37
CA VAL A 578 -24.80 6.02 5.33
C VAL A 578 -26.26 5.62 5.38
N ASN A 579 -26.98 6.21 6.33
CA ASN A 579 -28.39 5.99 6.59
C ASN A 579 -29.18 7.25 6.25
N VAL A 580 -29.88 7.23 5.11
CA VAL A 580 -30.51 8.45 4.57
C VAL A 580 -31.69 8.93 5.40
N ASP A 581 -32.52 8.01 5.90
CA ASP A 581 -33.79 8.35 6.55
C ASP A 581 -33.63 8.66 8.05
N SER A 582 -32.53 8.19 8.66
CA SER A 582 -32.17 8.47 10.07
C SER A 582 -31.15 9.60 10.23
N ASP A 583 -30.78 10.29 9.15
CA ASP A 583 -29.77 11.35 9.14
C ASP A 583 -28.46 10.93 9.86
N SER A 584 -28.00 9.70 9.64
CA SER A 584 -26.90 9.11 10.43
C SER A 584 -25.88 8.31 9.61
N ILE A 585 -24.73 8.05 10.24
CA ILE A 585 -23.72 7.10 9.79
C ILE A 585 -23.59 6.01 10.84
N SER A 586 -23.63 4.75 10.42
CA SER A 586 -23.35 3.59 11.26
C SER A 586 -21.92 3.11 11.02
N ILE A 587 -21.12 2.98 12.07
CA ILE A 587 -19.83 2.28 12.04
C ILE A 587 -20.04 0.88 12.62
N VAL A 588 -19.58 -0.12 11.89
CA VAL A 588 -19.66 -1.54 12.24
C VAL A 588 -18.23 -2.08 12.29
N LEU A 589 -17.77 -2.44 13.48
CA LEU A 589 -16.39 -2.85 13.73
C LEU A 589 -16.17 -4.33 13.40
N GLY A 590 -15.13 -4.62 12.63
CA GLY A 590 -14.78 -5.96 12.14
C GLY A 590 -13.95 -6.80 13.12
N TYR A 591 -13.97 -8.12 12.92
CA TYR A 591 -13.05 -9.06 13.57
C TYR A 591 -12.40 -10.00 12.54
N GLU A 592 -11.30 -10.64 12.93
CA GLU A 592 -10.43 -11.45 12.06
C GLU A 592 -11.19 -12.62 11.40
N ASN A 593 -12.31 -13.01 12.00
CA ASN A 593 -13.17 -14.09 11.51
C ASN A 593 -14.32 -13.61 10.59
N GLY A 594 -14.34 -12.33 10.19
CA GLY A 594 -15.41 -11.72 9.39
C GLY A 594 -16.72 -11.49 10.17
N SER A 595 -16.70 -11.53 11.50
CA SER A 595 -17.85 -11.17 12.35
C SER A 595 -17.76 -9.73 12.84
N PHE A 596 -18.86 -9.19 13.40
CA PHE A 596 -18.92 -7.78 13.82
C PHE A 596 -19.46 -7.65 15.26
N LEU A 597 -18.94 -6.68 16.01
CA LEU A 597 -19.57 -6.17 17.25
C LEU A 597 -20.27 -4.83 17.02
N SER A 598 -20.96 -4.39 18.08
CA SER A 598 -21.59 -3.09 18.33
C SER A 598 -21.55 -2.08 17.18
N GLN A 599 -22.73 -1.86 16.59
CA GLN A 599 -22.98 -0.69 15.76
C GLN A 599 -22.85 0.59 16.59
N LEU A 600 -22.07 1.55 16.09
CA LEU A 600 -22.04 2.92 16.59
C LEU A 600 -22.76 3.81 15.59
N THR A 601 -23.78 4.55 16.05
CA THR A 601 -24.52 5.48 15.19
C THR A 601 -24.10 6.91 15.50
N TYR A 602 -23.74 7.65 14.46
CA TYR A 602 -23.38 9.06 14.50
C TYR A 602 -24.39 9.90 13.74
N SER A 603 -24.95 10.93 14.37
CA SER A 603 -25.83 11.86 13.67
C SER A 603 -25.02 12.76 12.73
N THR A 604 -25.54 12.98 11.53
CA THR A 604 -24.99 13.91 10.54
C THR A 604 -25.71 15.27 10.51
N GLY A 605 -26.63 15.48 11.47
CA GLY A 605 -27.46 16.70 11.60
C GLY A 605 -28.89 16.52 11.10
N TYR A 606 -29.84 17.27 11.66
CA TYR A 606 -31.25 17.19 11.29
C TYR A 606 -31.49 17.61 9.83
N GLN A 607 -32.23 16.79 9.07
CA GLN A 607 -32.51 16.99 7.63
C GLN A 607 -31.25 17.03 6.76
N SER A 608 -30.17 16.39 7.20
CA SER A 608 -28.94 16.31 6.42
C SER A 608 -29.09 15.39 5.20
N ALA A 609 -29.94 14.35 5.29
CA ALA A 609 -30.20 13.36 4.26
C ALA A 609 -28.90 12.86 3.59
N PRO A 610 -28.01 12.18 4.33
CA PRO A 610 -26.71 11.79 3.81
C PRO A 610 -26.88 10.77 2.67
N SER A 611 -26.07 10.88 1.61
CA SER A 611 -26.30 10.09 0.37
C SER A 611 -25.11 9.30 -0.16
N GLY A 612 -23.89 9.81 0.01
CA GLY A 612 -22.64 9.20 -0.48
C GLY A 612 -21.56 9.30 0.59
N ILE A 613 -20.66 8.32 0.61
CA ILE A 613 -19.56 8.22 1.57
C ILE A 613 -18.28 7.80 0.88
N THR A 614 -17.16 8.32 1.36
CA THR A 614 -15.83 7.79 1.07
C THR A 614 -14.94 7.93 2.30
N VAL A 615 -13.75 7.34 2.23
CA VAL A 615 -12.75 7.41 3.27
C VAL A 615 -11.43 7.93 2.70
N GLY A 616 -10.64 8.59 3.54
CA GLY A 616 -9.32 9.07 3.18
C GLY A 616 -8.59 9.62 4.40
N ASP A 617 -7.30 9.90 4.23
CA ASP A 617 -6.52 10.63 5.22
C ASP A 617 -6.41 12.09 4.78
N PHE A 618 -7.00 13.00 5.56
CA PHE A 618 -7.03 14.43 5.24
C PHE A 618 -6.10 15.26 6.12
N ASN A 619 -5.30 14.64 7.00
CA ASN A 619 -4.51 15.37 8.00
C ASN A 619 -3.08 15.70 7.57
#